data_AF-A0A318TG24-F1
#
_entry.id   AF-A0A318TG24-F1
#
_cell.length_a   1.000
_cell.length_b   1.000
_cell.length_c   1.000
_cell.angle_alpha   90.00
_cell.angle_beta   90.00
_cell.angle_gamma   90.00
#
_symmetry.space_group_name_H-M   'P 1'
#
loop_
_entity.id
_entity.type
_entity.pdbx_description
1 polymer ?
#
loop_
_entity_poly.entity_id
_entity_poly.type
_entity_poly.pdbx_seq_one_letter_code
_entity_poly.pdbx_strand_id
1 'polypeptide(L)'
;MSDQTATLETNAAPQTTAAQDWWRDLDTRDRAGRARLKRADLDAAMIDEATVRLFRRLGRRTPRDLSRIAALATVLAAVREDTGRATPFARQIGFSKLPADPQKPDADNKPALSVLRFKRLMSASDDADLARQLRRAVDLLGGKANVEDIKRVVLGWHRPETRRSFAFDYFGAGIAAPSHDTATDADVADNSLDPALSA
;
A
#
# COMPACT_ATOMS: atom_id res chain seq x y z
N MET A 1 40.92 -27.96 -18.96
CA MET A 1 39.88 -27.77 -20.00
C MET A 1 38.59 -27.50 -19.26
N SER A 2 38.43 -26.24 -18.87
CA SER A 2 37.22 -25.69 -18.30
C SER A 2 36.33 -25.30 -19.46
N ASP A 3 35.08 -25.76 -19.48
CA ASP A 3 33.92 -24.87 -19.60
C ASP A 3 32.62 -25.67 -19.51
N GLN A 4 31.57 -24.94 -19.15
CA GLN A 4 30.17 -25.25 -19.49
C GLN A 4 29.34 -26.10 -18.52
N THR A 5 28.90 -25.45 -17.44
CA THR A 5 27.47 -25.46 -17.04
C THR A 5 27.08 -24.08 -16.50
N ALA A 6 27.01 -23.11 -17.41
CA ALA A 6 26.30 -21.85 -17.21
C ALA A 6 24.90 -22.00 -17.81
N THR A 7 23.92 -22.41 -17.00
CA THR A 7 22.48 -22.29 -17.26
C THR A 7 21.81 -22.60 -15.91
N LEU A 8 21.17 -21.68 -15.19
CA LEU A 8 19.89 -21.05 -15.52
C LEU A 8 19.74 -19.84 -14.59
N GLU A 9 20.14 -18.64 -15.02
CA GLU A 9 19.51 -17.43 -14.49
C GLU A 9 18.07 -17.44 -14.98
N THR A 10 17.16 -17.91 -14.12
CA THR A 10 15.71 -17.78 -14.35
C THR A 10 15.41 -16.29 -14.28
N ASN A 11 15.38 -15.66 -15.44
CA ASN A 11 14.90 -14.30 -15.63
C ASN A 11 13.38 -14.31 -15.37
N ALA A 12 13.00 -14.37 -14.11
CA ALA A 12 11.61 -14.39 -13.67
C ALA A 12 11.00 -13.04 -14.05
N ALA A 13 10.18 -13.03 -15.10
CA ALA A 13 9.35 -11.88 -15.44
C ALA A 13 8.69 -11.37 -14.15
N PRO A 14 8.64 -10.04 -13.93
CA PRO A 14 8.16 -9.49 -12.67
C PRO A 14 6.74 -9.99 -12.42
N GLN A 15 6.56 -10.86 -11.41
CA GLN A 15 5.26 -11.42 -11.08
C GLN A 15 4.30 -10.28 -10.74
N THR A 16 3.28 -10.15 -11.57
CA THR A 16 2.24 -9.14 -11.47
C THR A 16 1.15 -9.63 -10.53
N THR A 17 0.58 -8.73 -9.73
CA THR A 17 -0.49 -9.09 -8.81
C THR A 17 -1.86 -8.95 -9.48
N ALA A 18 -2.88 -9.61 -8.92
CA ALA A 18 -4.26 -9.51 -9.37
C ALA A 18 -4.77 -8.05 -9.52
N ALA A 19 -4.34 -7.13 -8.64
CA ALA A 19 -4.71 -5.72 -8.75
C ALA A 19 -3.95 -5.01 -9.88
N GLN A 20 -2.65 -5.30 -10.05
CA GLN A 20 -1.87 -4.76 -11.16
C GLN A 20 -2.41 -5.23 -12.52
N ASP A 21 -2.77 -6.50 -12.64
CA ASP A 21 -3.36 -7.05 -13.87
C ASP A 21 -4.71 -6.42 -14.17
N TRP A 22 -5.58 -6.29 -13.17
CA TRP A 22 -6.86 -5.59 -13.35
C TRP A 22 -6.67 -4.13 -13.76
N TRP A 23 -5.73 -3.43 -13.12
CA TRP A 23 -5.43 -2.04 -13.44
C TRP A 23 -4.90 -1.88 -14.88
N ARG A 24 -3.99 -2.76 -15.32
CA ARG A 24 -3.49 -2.78 -16.71
C ARG A 24 -4.61 -3.10 -17.70
N ASP A 25 -5.46 -4.06 -17.39
CA ASP A 25 -6.61 -4.41 -18.24
C ASP A 25 -7.60 -3.25 -18.36
N LEU A 26 -7.85 -2.54 -17.27
CA LEU A 26 -8.71 -1.36 -17.26
C LEU A 26 -8.15 -0.25 -18.16
N ASP A 27 -6.83 -0.04 -18.18
CA ASP A 27 -6.20 0.98 -19.01
C ASP A 27 -6.11 0.59 -20.50
N THR A 28 -5.85 -0.68 -20.78
CA THR A 28 -5.60 -1.17 -22.15
C THR A 28 -6.88 -1.59 -22.88
N ARG A 29 -7.82 -2.20 -22.17
CA ARG A 29 -9.03 -2.83 -22.76
C ARG A 29 -10.33 -2.09 -22.43
N ASP A 30 -10.38 -1.30 -21.36
CA ASP A 30 -11.62 -0.63 -20.91
C ASP A 30 -11.39 0.81 -20.44
N ARG A 31 -10.84 1.66 -21.34
CA ARG A 31 -10.61 3.09 -21.05
C ARG A 31 -11.89 3.85 -20.69
N ALA A 32 -13.04 3.43 -21.23
CA ALA A 32 -14.33 4.02 -20.90
C ALA A 32 -14.72 3.69 -19.46
N GLY A 33 -14.61 2.42 -19.03
CA GLY A 33 -14.79 2.01 -17.63
C GLY A 33 -13.83 2.69 -16.68
N ARG A 34 -12.56 2.86 -17.09
CA ARG A 34 -11.60 3.67 -16.34
C ARG A 34 -12.09 5.09 -16.11
N ALA A 35 -12.55 5.76 -17.15
CA ALA A 35 -13.04 7.12 -17.08
C ALA A 35 -14.33 7.25 -16.25
N ARG A 36 -15.22 6.25 -16.30
CA ARG A 36 -16.41 6.16 -15.43
C ARG A 36 -16.01 6.04 -13.96
N LEU A 37 -15.20 5.03 -13.61
CA LEU A 37 -14.75 4.79 -12.24
C LEU A 37 -13.99 5.97 -11.64
N LYS A 38 -13.19 6.68 -12.44
CA LYS A 38 -12.48 7.87 -11.98
C LYS A 38 -13.44 9.00 -11.54
N ARG A 39 -14.62 9.09 -12.13
CA ARG A 39 -15.64 10.12 -11.85
C ARG A 39 -16.75 9.63 -10.91
N ALA A 40 -16.84 8.32 -10.68
CA ALA A 40 -17.89 7.71 -9.88
C ALA A 40 -17.79 8.09 -8.39
N ASP A 41 -18.96 8.27 -7.79
CA ASP A 41 -19.13 8.11 -6.35
C ASP A 41 -19.10 6.62 -5.98
N LEU A 42 -19.26 6.32 -4.68
CA LEU A 42 -19.13 4.94 -4.20
C LEU A 42 -20.27 4.05 -4.73
N ASP A 43 -21.50 4.55 -4.74
CA ASP A 43 -22.69 3.78 -5.12
C ASP A 43 -22.65 3.43 -6.63
N ALA A 44 -22.32 4.41 -7.48
CA ALA A 44 -22.14 4.16 -8.91
C ALA A 44 -20.96 3.20 -9.16
N ALA A 45 -19.88 3.29 -8.38
CA ALA A 45 -18.75 2.39 -8.51
C ALA A 45 -19.08 0.95 -8.07
N MET A 46 -19.99 0.74 -7.11
CA MET A 46 -20.39 -0.61 -6.66
C MET A 46 -21.09 -1.42 -7.75
N ILE A 47 -21.83 -0.75 -8.64
CA ILE A 47 -22.57 -1.39 -9.74
C ILE A 47 -21.83 -1.37 -11.07
N ASP A 48 -20.66 -0.73 -11.17
CA ASP A 48 -19.86 -0.72 -12.40
C ASP A 48 -19.25 -2.11 -12.66
N GLU A 49 -19.35 -2.58 -13.90
CA GLU A 49 -18.88 -3.89 -14.32
C GLU A 49 -17.37 -4.08 -14.05
N ALA A 50 -16.56 -3.03 -14.20
CA ALA A 50 -15.13 -3.09 -13.93
C ALA A 50 -14.85 -3.39 -12.45
N THR A 51 -15.66 -2.87 -11.53
CA THR A 51 -15.59 -3.19 -10.09
C THR A 51 -15.94 -4.65 -9.82
N VAL A 52 -16.98 -5.18 -10.47
CA VAL A 52 -17.37 -6.59 -10.32
C VAL A 52 -16.26 -7.52 -10.84
N ARG A 53 -15.59 -7.15 -11.94
CA ARG A 53 -14.42 -7.88 -12.44
C ARG A 53 -13.25 -7.85 -11.44
N LEU A 54 -12.99 -6.70 -10.79
CA LEU A 54 -11.99 -6.60 -9.72
C LEU A 54 -12.34 -7.50 -8.54
N PHE A 55 -13.60 -7.47 -8.09
CA PHE A 55 -14.11 -8.27 -6.99
C PHE A 55 -13.83 -9.76 -7.20
N ARG A 56 -14.19 -10.27 -8.39
CA ARG A 56 -13.94 -11.67 -8.78
C ARG A 56 -12.45 -12.00 -8.86
N ARG A 57 -11.65 -11.12 -9.47
CA ARG A 57 -10.20 -11.34 -9.64
C ARG A 57 -9.45 -11.35 -8.31
N LEU A 58 -9.93 -10.59 -7.32
CA LEU A 58 -9.40 -10.61 -5.95
C LEU A 58 -9.89 -11.81 -5.12
N GLY A 59 -10.68 -12.73 -5.71
CA GLY A 59 -11.20 -13.91 -5.04
C GLY A 59 -12.20 -13.61 -3.92
N ARG A 60 -12.80 -12.40 -3.90
CA ARG A 60 -13.79 -12.01 -2.90
C ARG A 60 -15.11 -12.73 -3.18
N ARG A 61 -15.82 -13.07 -2.10
CA ARG A 61 -17.07 -13.85 -2.16
C ARG A 61 -18.22 -13.19 -1.40
N THR A 62 -17.92 -12.26 -0.50
CA THR A 62 -18.91 -11.68 0.40
C THR A 62 -19.40 -10.33 -0.14
N PRO A 63 -20.72 -10.09 -0.28
CA PRO A 63 -21.26 -8.81 -0.73
C PRO A 63 -20.84 -7.60 0.13
N ARG A 64 -20.57 -7.82 1.43
CA ARG A 64 -20.04 -6.79 2.34
C ARG A 64 -18.71 -6.19 1.87
N ASP A 65 -17.91 -6.95 1.12
CA ASP A 65 -16.63 -6.46 0.60
C ASP A 65 -16.83 -5.51 -0.60
N LEU A 66 -18.04 -5.46 -1.19
CA LEU A 66 -18.27 -4.72 -2.44
C LEU A 66 -18.03 -3.22 -2.29
N SER A 67 -18.44 -2.59 -1.18
CA SER A 67 -18.16 -1.16 -0.93
C SER A 67 -16.66 -0.89 -0.88
N ARG A 68 -15.91 -1.75 -0.18
CA ARG A 68 -14.47 -1.66 -0.04
C ARG A 68 -13.75 -1.87 -1.38
N ILE A 69 -14.26 -2.77 -2.20
CA ILE A 69 -13.72 -3.07 -3.53
C ILE A 69 -14.06 -1.96 -4.52
N ALA A 70 -15.24 -1.35 -4.42
CA ALA A 70 -15.59 -0.14 -5.18
C ALA A 70 -14.68 1.03 -4.81
N ALA A 71 -14.43 1.25 -3.51
CA ALA A 71 -13.46 2.23 -3.04
C ALA A 71 -12.08 1.98 -3.67
N LEU A 72 -11.59 0.74 -3.62
CA LEU A 72 -10.33 0.36 -4.27
C LEU A 72 -10.35 0.63 -5.79
N ALA A 73 -11.41 0.21 -6.49
CA ALA A 73 -11.52 0.37 -7.93
C ALA A 73 -11.44 1.85 -8.34
N THR A 74 -12.12 2.75 -7.62
CA THR A 74 -12.06 4.19 -7.93
C THR A 74 -10.69 4.81 -7.64
N VAL A 75 -9.98 4.34 -6.61
CA VAL A 75 -8.62 4.80 -6.31
C VAL A 75 -7.65 4.32 -7.38
N LEU A 76 -7.70 3.03 -7.74
CA LEU A 76 -6.83 2.47 -8.77
C LEU A 76 -7.10 3.06 -10.17
N ALA A 77 -8.36 3.40 -10.50
CA ALA A 77 -8.69 4.09 -11.75
C ALA A 77 -8.03 5.47 -11.87
N ALA A 78 -7.72 6.13 -10.74
CA ALA A 78 -6.99 7.40 -10.71
C ALA A 78 -5.47 7.23 -10.98
N VAL A 79 -4.89 6.04 -10.73
CA VAL A 79 -3.46 5.76 -10.91
C VAL A 79 -3.11 5.62 -12.39
N ARG A 80 -2.34 6.55 -12.96
CA ARG A 80 -1.90 6.55 -14.36
C ARG A 80 -0.67 5.67 -14.59
N GLU A 81 0.20 5.56 -13.60
CA GLU A 81 1.46 4.83 -13.69
C GLU A 81 1.69 4.06 -12.39
N ASP A 82 1.92 2.75 -12.49
CA ASP A 82 2.30 1.92 -11.35
C ASP A 82 3.79 2.05 -11.09
N THR A 83 4.16 2.54 -9.92
CA THR A 83 5.57 2.72 -9.50
C THR A 83 6.22 1.41 -9.05
N GLY A 84 5.48 0.31 -9.03
CA GLY A 84 5.96 -0.98 -8.54
C GLY A 84 6.14 -1.02 -7.02
N ARG A 85 6.80 -2.08 -6.53
CA ARG A 85 6.87 -2.44 -5.10
C ARG A 85 7.99 -1.77 -4.29
N ALA A 86 8.79 -0.90 -4.90
CA ALA A 86 9.98 -0.33 -4.25
C ALA A 86 9.65 0.62 -3.09
N THR A 87 8.54 1.35 -3.18
CA THR A 87 8.17 2.36 -2.18
C THR A 87 6.69 2.20 -1.80
N PRO A 88 6.35 2.11 -0.51
CA PRO A 88 4.96 2.12 -0.06
C PRO A 88 4.25 3.41 -0.45
N PHE A 89 2.96 3.35 -0.73
CA PHE A 89 2.14 4.49 -1.15
C PHE A 89 2.15 5.62 -0.10
N ALA A 90 2.09 5.27 1.18
CA ALA A 90 2.18 6.23 2.28
C ALA A 90 3.47 7.05 2.25
N ARG A 91 4.60 6.42 1.89
CA ARG A 91 5.90 7.09 1.76
C ARG A 91 5.93 8.02 0.56
N GLN A 92 5.30 7.63 -0.54
CA GLN A 92 5.23 8.45 -1.76
C GLN A 92 4.50 9.78 -1.52
N ILE A 93 3.43 9.75 -0.71
CA ILE A 93 2.66 10.96 -0.35
C ILE A 93 3.18 11.70 0.88
N GLY A 94 4.10 11.07 1.62
CA GLY A 94 4.61 11.53 2.91
C GLY A 94 6.00 12.13 2.85
N PHE A 95 6.67 12.13 4.00
CA PHE A 95 8.02 12.63 4.16
C PHE A 95 9.05 11.61 3.64
N SER A 96 10.12 12.09 3.03
CA SER A 96 11.23 11.24 2.57
C SER A 96 12.02 10.65 3.75
N LYS A 97 12.25 11.46 4.80
CA LYS A 97 12.90 11.14 6.07
C LYS A 97 12.10 11.71 7.24
N LEU A 98 12.30 11.20 8.45
CA LEU A 98 11.61 11.72 9.63
C LEU A 98 11.90 13.23 9.83
N PRO A 99 10.89 14.12 9.77
CA PRO A 99 11.12 15.55 9.97
C PRO A 99 11.34 15.87 11.46
N ALA A 100 12.20 16.84 11.75
CA ALA A 100 12.37 17.36 13.11
C ALA A 100 11.10 18.07 13.60
N ASP A 101 10.46 18.88 12.73
CA ASP A 101 9.15 19.48 12.95
C ASP A 101 8.24 19.24 11.73
N PRO A 102 7.20 18.38 11.83
CA PRO A 102 6.26 18.13 10.74
C PRO A 102 5.44 19.37 10.28
N GLN A 103 5.35 20.43 11.09
CA GLN A 103 4.67 21.68 10.71
C GLN A 103 5.58 22.63 9.94
N LYS A 104 6.90 22.50 10.10
CA LYS A 104 7.92 23.33 9.44
C LYS A 104 9.02 22.44 8.85
N PRO A 105 8.70 21.59 7.86
CA PRO A 105 9.69 20.70 7.30
C PRO A 105 10.71 21.45 6.43
N ASP A 106 11.90 20.87 6.37
CA ASP A 106 12.97 21.31 5.47
C ASP A 106 12.48 21.33 4.02
N ALA A 107 13.07 22.21 3.21
CA ALA A 107 12.65 22.41 1.83
C ALA A 107 12.75 21.13 0.97
N ASP A 108 13.76 20.30 1.24
CA ASP A 108 14.04 19.01 0.60
C ASP A 108 13.18 17.85 1.15
N ASN A 109 12.43 18.07 2.24
CA ASN A 109 11.64 17.04 2.91
C ASN A 109 10.15 17.41 3.03
N LYS A 110 9.61 18.15 2.07
CA LYS A 110 8.18 18.48 2.07
C LYS A 110 7.34 17.29 1.60
N PRO A 111 6.27 16.90 2.31
CA PRO A 111 5.41 15.81 1.89
C PRO A 111 4.45 16.30 0.78
N ALA A 112 4.12 15.43 -0.17
CA ALA A 112 3.16 15.75 -1.22
C ALA A 112 1.75 15.98 -0.64
N LEU A 113 1.33 15.16 0.33
CA LEU A 113 0.13 15.34 1.12
C LEU A 113 0.48 16.05 2.43
N SER A 114 -0.08 17.23 2.68
CA SER A 114 0.19 17.96 3.93
C SER A 114 -0.29 17.20 5.17
N VAL A 115 0.37 17.42 6.33
CA VAL A 115 0.04 16.76 7.61
C VAL A 115 -1.44 16.93 7.99
N LEU A 116 -2.04 18.09 7.72
CA LEU A 116 -3.47 18.31 7.98
C LEU A 116 -4.36 17.41 7.12
N ARG A 117 -4.05 17.25 5.83
CA ARG A 117 -4.81 16.35 4.94
C ARG A 117 -4.55 14.89 5.27
N PHE A 118 -3.33 14.56 5.69
CA PHE A 118 -3.00 13.24 6.21
C PHE A 118 -3.84 12.90 7.45
N LYS A 119 -3.92 13.80 8.45
CA LYS A 119 -4.80 13.60 9.62
C LYS A 119 -6.26 13.36 9.22
N ARG A 120 -6.77 14.11 8.23
CA ARG A 120 -8.12 13.90 7.68
C ARG A 120 -8.28 12.52 7.03
N LEU A 121 -7.31 12.08 6.24
CA LEU A 121 -7.29 10.73 5.67
C LEU A 121 -7.32 9.65 6.77
N MET A 122 -6.50 9.80 7.81
CA MET A 122 -6.45 8.87 8.95
C MET A 122 -7.77 8.79 9.73
N SER A 123 -8.57 9.86 9.70
CA SER A 123 -9.88 9.96 10.34
C SER A 123 -11.04 9.61 9.41
N ALA A 124 -10.79 9.07 8.21
CA ALA A 124 -11.86 8.70 7.28
C ALA A 124 -12.88 7.76 7.93
N SER A 125 -14.15 8.19 7.93
CA SER A 125 -15.26 7.54 8.62
C SER A 125 -15.82 6.30 7.90
N ASP A 126 -15.73 6.30 6.57
CA ASP A 126 -16.35 5.31 5.70
C ASP A 126 -15.55 5.12 4.40
N ASP A 127 -16.02 4.18 3.58
CA ASP A 127 -15.35 3.78 2.33
C ASP A 127 -15.38 4.86 1.27
N ALA A 128 -16.42 5.71 1.26
CA ALA A 128 -16.57 6.80 0.31
C ALA A 128 -15.59 7.93 0.62
N ASP A 129 -15.46 8.30 1.90
CA ASP A 129 -14.46 9.28 2.33
C ASP A 129 -13.05 8.74 2.16
N LEU A 130 -12.78 7.49 2.53
CA LEU A 130 -11.47 6.87 2.30
C LEU A 130 -11.08 6.95 0.81
N ALA A 131 -11.97 6.50 -0.08
CA ALA A 131 -11.73 6.54 -1.53
C ALA A 131 -11.47 7.97 -2.00
N ARG A 132 -12.26 8.94 -1.54
CA ARG A 132 -12.11 10.36 -1.90
C ARG A 132 -10.75 10.92 -1.46
N GLN A 133 -10.32 10.66 -0.22
CA GLN A 133 -9.04 11.16 0.30
C GLN A 133 -7.85 10.50 -0.43
N LEU A 134 -7.92 9.18 -0.67
CA LEU A 134 -6.86 8.45 -1.38
C LEU A 134 -6.75 8.84 -2.85
N ARG A 135 -7.86 9.07 -3.57
CA ARG A 135 -7.85 9.59 -4.95
C ARG A 135 -7.13 10.94 -5.02
N ARG A 136 -7.43 11.85 -4.10
CA ARG A 136 -6.73 13.14 -4.00
C ARG A 136 -5.24 12.96 -3.74
N ALA A 137 -4.86 12.01 -2.89
CA ALA A 137 -3.47 11.69 -2.62
C ALA A 137 -2.75 11.15 -3.87
N VAL A 138 -3.41 10.29 -4.66
CA VAL A 138 -2.90 9.84 -5.97
C VAL A 138 -2.76 11.01 -6.96
N ASP A 139 -3.74 11.91 -7.02
CA ASP A 139 -3.70 13.08 -7.91
C ASP A 139 -2.54 14.04 -7.56
N LEU A 140 -2.21 14.19 -6.26
CA LEU A 140 -1.04 14.97 -5.82
C LEU A 140 0.29 14.38 -6.31
N LEU A 141 0.35 13.08 -6.58
CA LEU A 141 1.49 12.41 -7.21
C LEU A 141 1.43 12.42 -8.74
N GLY A 142 0.54 13.21 -9.34
CA GLY A 142 0.34 13.23 -10.80
C GLY A 142 -0.23 11.91 -11.35
N GLY A 143 -0.82 11.07 -10.48
CA GLY A 143 -1.30 9.74 -10.84
C GLY A 143 -0.24 8.64 -10.79
N LYS A 144 0.97 8.90 -10.27
CA LYS A 144 1.99 7.86 -10.08
C LYS A 144 1.84 7.26 -8.70
N ALA A 145 1.57 5.96 -8.58
CA ALA A 145 1.43 5.33 -7.27
C ALA A 145 1.66 3.80 -7.31
N ASN A 146 2.03 3.22 -6.18
CA ASN A 146 2.17 1.77 -6.02
C ASN A 146 0.78 1.10 -5.94
N VAL A 147 0.39 0.43 -7.02
CA VAL A 147 -0.95 -0.20 -7.16
C VAL A 147 -1.18 -1.31 -6.13
N GLU A 148 -0.16 -2.14 -5.90
CA GLU A 148 -0.25 -3.27 -4.98
C GLU A 148 -0.34 -2.80 -3.52
N ASP A 149 0.42 -1.77 -3.15
CA ASP A 149 0.35 -1.21 -1.81
C ASP A 149 -0.98 -0.48 -1.57
N ILE A 150 -1.51 0.26 -2.56
CA ILE A 150 -2.86 0.83 -2.47
C ILE A 150 -3.90 -0.26 -2.19
N LYS A 151 -3.83 -1.40 -2.88
CA LYS A 151 -4.71 -2.55 -2.61
C LYS A 151 -4.58 -2.98 -1.16
N ARG A 152 -3.37 -3.23 -0.67
CA ARG A 152 -3.13 -3.63 0.72
C ARG A 152 -3.73 -2.62 1.71
N VAL A 153 -3.46 -1.34 1.50
CA VAL A 153 -3.91 -0.23 2.36
C VAL A 153 -5.42 -0.13 2.40
N VAL A 154 -6.08 -0.09 1.23
CA VAL A 154 -7.54 0.06 1.16
C VAL A 154 -8.20 -1.14 1.82
N LEU A 155 -7.86 -2.37 1.40
CA LEU A 155 -8.50 -3.59 1.94
C LEU A 155 -8.23 -3.78 3.43
N GLY A 156 -7.06 -3.38 3.91
CA GLY A 156 -6.65 -3.46 5.31
C GLY A 156 -7.12 -2.30 6.18
N TRP A 157 -7.73 -1.24 5.63
CA TRP A 157 -7.95 0.03 6.35
C TRP A 157 -8.80 -0.10 7.62
N HIS A 158 -9.64 -1.13 7.74
CA HIS A 158 -10.41 -1.43 8.96
C HIS A 158 -9.53 -1.89 10.13
N ARG A 159 -8.32 -2.39 9.84
CA ARG A 159 -7.37 -2.93 10.82
C ARG A 159 -6.48 -1.82 11.37
N PRO A 160 -6.37 -1.69 12.70
CA PRO A 160 -5.46 -0.72 13.32
C PRO A 160 -4.01 -0.85 12.83
N GLU A 161 -3.53 -2.07 12.55
CA GLU A 161 -2.16 -2.36 12.11
C GLU A 161 -1.85 -1.72 10.77
N THR A 162 -2.84 -1.73 9.84
CA THR A 162 -2.68 -1.10 8.53
C THR A 162 -2.55 0.42 8.68
N ARG A 163 -3.38 1.03 9.54
CA ARG A 163 -3.31 2.48 9.82
C ARG A 163 -2.00 2.87 10.51
N ARG A 164 -1.53 2.06 11.47
CA ARG A 164 -0.23 2.28 12.14
C ARG A 164 0.91 2.23 11.13
N SER A 165 1.03 1.15 10.35
CA SER A 165 2.05 1.03 9.29
C SER A 165 1.98 2.20 8.32
N PHE A 166 0.77 2.57 7.85
CA PHE A 166 0.58 3.71 6.96
C PHE A 166 1.10 5.03 7.56
N ALA A 167 0.87 5.26 8.86
CA ALA A 167 1.39 6.45 9.54
C ALA A 167 2.91 6.44 9.71
N PHE A 168 3.50 5.30 10.08
CA PHE A 168 4.96 5.14 10.17
C PHE A 168 5.63 5.40 8.83
N ASP A 169 5.08 4.85 7.75
CA ASP A 169 5.58 5.05 6.40
C ASP A 169 5.42 6.50 5.94
N TYR A 170 4.29 7.14 6.24
CA TYR A 170 4.06 8.54 5.90
C TYR A 170 5.06 9.48 6.58
N PHE A 171 5.37 9.26 7.86
CA PHE A 171 6.29 10.14 8.60
C PHE A 171 7.76 9.90 8.31
N GLY A 172 8.12 8.94 7.45
CA GLY A 172 9.54 8.66 7.23
C GLY A 172 10.18 7.76 8.29
N ALA A 173 9.42 7.33 9.30
CA ALA A 173 9.94 6.77 10.55
C ALA A 173 10.65 5.42 10.37
N GLY A 174 10.30 4.64 9.35
CA GLY A 174 10.96 3.37 9.04
C GLY A 174 12.43 3.48 8.60
N ILE A 175 12.92 4.67 8.20
CA ILE A 175 14.34 4.92 7.91
C ILE A 175 15.11 5.31 9.19
N ALA A 176 14.40 5.82 10.20
CA ALA A 176 14.98 6.27 11.46
C ALA A 176 14.96 5.17 12.55
N ALA A 177 14.41 3.99 12.26
CA ALA A 177 14.64 2.83 13.10
C ALA A 177 16.16 2.53 13.06
N PRO A 178 16.86 2.45 14.20
CA PRO A 178 18.21 1.91 14.21
C PRO A 178 18.18 0.59 13.44
N SER A 179 19.14 0.37 12.55
CA SER A 179 19.30 -0.92 11.90
C SER A 179 19.28 -1.97 13.01
N HIS A 180 18.24 -2.78 13.07
CA HIS A 180 18.37 -4.06 13.70
C HIS A 180 19.30 -4.82 12.77
N ASP A 181 20.60 -4.69 13.02
CA ASP A 181 21.54 -5.75 12.68
C ASP A 181 20.83 -7.04 13.04
N THR A 182 20.84 -7.97 12.10
CA THR A 182 20.43 -9.36 12.28
C THR A 182 21.31 -9.98 13.37
N ALA A 183 21.06 -9.62 14.62
CA ALA A 183 21.41 -10.41 15.78
C ALA A 183 20.39 -11.54 15.78
N THR A 184 20.76 -12.60 15.07
CA THR A 184 20.28 -13.95 15.28
C THR A 184 20.07 -14.17 16.77
N ASP A 185 18.81 -14.30 17.18
CA ASP A 185 18.42 -14.80 18.50
C ASP A 185 18.81 -16.28 18.54
N ALA A 186 20.09 -16.52 18.78
CA ALA A 186 20.69 -17.81 19.07
C ALA A 186 21.69 -17.60 20.20
N ASP A 187 21.18 -17.24 21.39
CA ASP A 187 21.80 -17.60 22.67
C ASP A 187 20.90 -17.23 23.86
N VAL A 188 19.78 -17.94 23.99
CA VAL A 188 19.14 -18.12 25.30
C VAL A 188 18.94 -19.62 25.52
N ALA A 189 20.06 -20.33 25.67
CA ALA A 189 20.08 -21.69 26.14
C ALA A 189 21.36 -21.95 26.95
N ASP A 190 21.56 -21.22 28.04
CA ASP A 190 22.24 -21.76 29.21
C ASP A 190 22.07 -20.84 30.43
N ASN A 191 21.15 -21.17 31.33
CA ASN A 191 21.47 -21.00 32.75
C ASN A 191 20.66 -22.00 33.59
N SER A 192 21.42 -22.94 34.12
CA SER A 192 21.07 -24.03 35.01
C SER A 192 20.16 -23.60 36.17
N LEU A 193 19.02 -24.29 36.32
CA LEU A 193 18.32 -24.38 37.59
C LEU A 193 18.87 -25.61 38.33
N ASP A 194 19.84 -25.38 39.21
CA ASP A 194 20.19 -26.36 40.24
C ASP A 194 19.05 -26.46 41.27
N PRO A 195 18.50 -27.66 41.53
CA PRO A 195 17.55 -27.88 42.60
C PRO A 195 18.26 -28.50 43.81
N ALA A 196 18.49 -27.72 44.87
CA ALA A 196 18.43 -28.16 46.27
C ALA A 196 19.14 -27.14 47.17
N LEU A 197 18.42 -26.62 48.16
CA LEU A 197 18.78 -26.67 49.58
C LEU A 197 17.70 -25.94 50.40
N SER A 198 16.81 -26.73 50.99
CA SER A 198 16.09 -26.39 52.22
C SER A 198 15.76 -27.70 52.94
N ALA A 199 16.15 -27.73 54.22
CA ALA A 199 16.10 -28.81 55.21
C ALA A 199 17.28 -29.80 55.20
#